data_AF-A0A348ZLU3-F1
#
_entry.id   AF-A0A348ZLU3-F1
#
_cell.length_a   1.000
_cell.length_b   1.000
_cell.length_c   1.000
_cell.angle_alpha   90.00
_cell.angle_beta   90.00
_cell.angle_gamma   90.00
#
_symmetry.space_group_name_H-M   'P 1'
#
loop_
_entity.id
_entity.type
_entity.pdbx_description
1 polymer ?
#
loop_
_entity_poly.entity_id
_entity_poly.type
_entity_poly.pdbx_seq_one_letter_code
_entity_poly.pdbx_strand_id
1 'polypeptide(L)'
;VELKVISGDNPRTVSEISIKAGIEHADKYIDASTLKDYNDIYDAIQEYTVFGRVTPEQKRLFVQALQEQGRTVAMTGDGVNDVLALKDADCSVAMASGSDAASNVAQIVLLDSDFSRMPSVVLEGRRVVNNIQRSASLFLVKNIFSLLMALMAMIFVWQYPLEPSQISLVGAFTIGIPSFILAMEPNKNRIRGHFLTNVFLKALPAGLTTFIVMGGFVFFCYEFKVGTTNLSSACTIIMAIVGFMILYKIASPMTKWHAVLIIALIIGCIATMIIFRNLFSMHMVTDYRTIMLFVIFAICTEPIFRYLYQLCSFIQKKVSSRYTR
;
A
#
# COMPACT_ATOMS: atom_id res chain seq x y z
N VAL A 1 -18.43 6.93 -2.88
CA VAL A 1 -18.89 6.76 -1.50
C VAL A 1 -20.38 6.90 -1.62
N GLU A 2 -21.13 5.87 -1.24
CA GLU A 2 -22.59 5.93 -1.22
C GLU A 2 -23.02 6.38 0.18
N LEU A 3 -24.01 7.26 0.27
CA LEU A 3 -24.53 7.76 1.54
C LEU A 3 -25.87 7.07 1.82
N LYS A 4 -26.06 6.60 3.05
CA LYS A 4 -27.35 6.14 3.57
C LYS A 4 -27.69 7.02 4.78
N VAL A 5 -28.90 7.56 4.82
CA VAL A 5 -29.36 8.44 5.90
C VAL A 5 -30.26 7.64 6.83
N ILE A 6 -29.89 7.58 8.10
CA ILE A 6 -30.59 6.78 9.10
C ILE A 6 -30.98 7.71 10.26
N SER A 7 -32.26 7.82 10.56
CA SER A 7 -32.76 8.69 11.63
C SER A 7 -33.93 8.05 12.39
N GLY A 8 -34.10 8.45 13.65
CA GLY A 8 -35.27 8.11 14.47
C GLY A 8 -36.53 8.94 14.12
N ASP A 9 -36.38 9.98 13.30
CA ASP A 9 -37.47 10.90 12.94
C ASP A 9 -38.40 10.34 11.87
N ASN A 10 -39.48 11.07 11.58
CA ASN A 10 -40.41 10.73 10.51
C ASN A 10 -39.68 10.62 9.15
N PRO A 11 -39.86 9.51 8.41
CA PRO A 11 -39.10 9.25 7.19
C PRO A 11 -39.31 10.31 6.10
N ARG A 12 -40.51 10.89 6.02
CA ARG A 12 -40.80 11.97 5.06
C ARG A 12 -39.99 13.22 5.36
N THR A 13 -39.92 13.62 6.63
CA THR A 13 -39.14 14.80 7.05
C THR A 13 -37.65 14.60 6.78
N VAL A 14 -37.12 13.41 7.10
CA VAL A 14 -35.72 13.07 6.87
C VAL A 14 -35.40 13.08 5.38
N SER A 15 -36.29 12.57 4.53
CA SER A 15 -36.15 12.60 3.08
C SER A 15 -36.10 14.04 2.55
N GLU A 16 -37.03 14.91 2.95
CA GLU A 16 -37.06 16.31 2.52
C GLU A 16 -35.79 17.07 2.92
N ILE A 17 -35.27 16.84 4.13
CA ILE A 17 -34.00 17.43 4.58
C ILE A 17 -32.82 16.87 3.76
N SER A 18 -32.82 15.56 3.50
CA SER A 18 -31.77 14.89 2.72
C SER A 18 -31.72 15.36 1.27
N ILE A 19 -32.88 15.63 0.66
CA ILE A 19 -32.98 16.23 -0.68
C ILE A 19 -32.38 17.64 -0.68
N LYS A 20 -32.71 18.47 0.33
CA LYS A 20 -32.13 19.82 0.47
C LYS A 20 -30.62 19.80 0.70
N ALA A 21 -30.12 18.77 1.40
CA ALA A 21 -28.70 18.54 1.60
C ALA A 21 -27.97 18.03 0.34
N GLY A 22 -28.70 17.71 -0.74
CA GLY A 22 -28.14 17.26 -2.02
C GLY A 22 -27.74 15.78 -2.03
N ILE A 23 -28.36 14.95 -1.19
CA ILE A 23 -28.10 13.50 -1.16
C ILE A 23 -28.78 12.84 -2.37
N GLU A 24 -27.99 12.11 -3.16
CA GLU A 24 -28.50 11.38 -4.33
C GLU A 24 -29.54 10.32 -3.90
N HIS A 25 -30.63 10.22 -4.67
CA HIS A 25 -31.72 9.27 -4.40
C HIS A 25 -32.39 9.42 -3.03
N ALA A 26 -32.33 10.61 -2.42
CA ALA A 26 -32.97 10.89 -1.14
C ALA A 26 -34.51 10.85 -1.18
N ASP A 27 -35.11 10.87 -2.37
CA ASP A 27 -36.54 10.64 -2.61
C ASP A 27 -36.98 9.19 -2.31
N LYS A 28 -36.03 8.24 -2.34
CA LYS A 28 -36.28 6.85 -1.95
C LYS A 28 -36.12 6.69 -0.45
N TYR A 29 -37.24 6.76 0.26
CA TYR A 29 -37.30 6.58 1.70
C TYR A 29 -38.27 5.49 2.14
N ILE A 30 -38.02 4.92 3.32
CA ILE A 30 -38.88 3.92 3.96
C ILE A 30 -39.02 4.18 5.46
N ASP A 31 -40.18 3.80 6.02
CA ASP A 31 -40.39 3.74 7.47
C ASP A 31 -39.76 2.45 8.02
N ALA A 32 -38.67 2.55 8.77
CA ALA A 32 -37.97 1.38 9.27
C ALA A 32 -38.80 0.55 10.27
N SER A 33 -39.88 1.10 10.84
CA SER A 33 -40.79 0.33 11.70
C SER A 33 -41.56 -0.76 10.96
N THR A 34 -41.61 -0.70 9.62
CA THR A 34 -42.20 -1.78 8.81
C THR A 34 -41.23 -2.94 8.56
N LEU A 35 -39.94 -2.76 8.82
CA LEU A 35 -38.89 -3.77 8.65
C LEU A 35 -38.81 -4.61 9.92
N LYS A 36 -39.32 -5.85 9.87
CA LYS A 36 -39.49 -6.68 11.06
C LYS A 36 -38.32 -7.61 11.30
N ASP A 37 -37.71 -8.10 10.22
CA ASP A 37 -36.63 -9.06 10.26
C ASP A 37 -35.40 -8.59 9.47
N TYR A 38 -34.29 -9.31 9.67
CA TYR A 38 -33.01 -8.94 9.08
C TYR A 38 -33.05 -8.96 7.54
N ASN A 39 -33.84 -9.86 6.95
CA ASN A 39 -33.99 -9.94 5.50
C ASN A 39 -34.66 -8.68 4.93
N ASP A 40 -35.70 -8.16 5.60
CA ASP A 40 -36.33 -6.89 5.21
C ASP A 40 -35.30 -5.75 5.19
N ILE A 41 -34.43 -5.70 6.20
CA ILE A 41 -33.36 -4.70 6.30
C ILE A 41 -32.34 -4.87 5.18
N TYR A 42 -31.93 -6.12 4.92
CA TYR A 42 -30.96 -6.47 3.89
C TYR A 42 -31.43 -6.10 2.47
N ASP A 43 -32.72 -6.27 2.19
CA ASP A 43 -33.31 -5.90 0.90
C ASP A 43 -33.56 -4.39 0.83
N ALA A 44 -34.13 -3.79 1.89
CA ALA A 44 -34.42 -2.37 1.92
C ALA A 44 -33.17 -1.49 1.78
N ILE A 45 -32.01 -1.90 2.32
CA ILE A 45 -30.78 -1.12 2.19
C ILE A 45 -30.24 -1.04 0.75
N GLN A 46 -30.64 -1.96 -0.12
CA GLN A 46 -30.28 -1.94 -1.53
C GLN A 46 -31.15 -0.97 -2.34
N GLU A 47 -32.43 -0.86 -1.97
CA GLU A 47 -33.41 -0.06 -2.71
C GLU A 47 -33.49 1.40 -2.23
N TYR A 48 -33.44 1.61 -0.91
CA TYR A 48 -33.71 2.90 -0.27
C TYR A 48 -32.42 3.59 0.18
N THR A 49 -32.47 4.92 0.23
CA THR A 49 -31.37 5.77 0.68
C THR A 49 -31.63 6.31 2.08
N VAL A 50 -32.89 6.60 2.38
CA VAL A 50 -33.31 7.27 3.62
C VAL A 50 -34.20 6.35 4.45
N PHE A 51 -33.85 6.19 5.73
CA PHE A 51 -34.56 5.35 6.69
C PHE A 51 -34.97 6.23 7.87
N GLY A 52 -36.28 6.35 8.09
CA GLY A 52 -36.84 7.04 9.25
C GLY A 52 -37.35 6.06 10.31
N ARG A 53 -37.60 6.56 11.53
CA ARG A 53 -38.04 5.78 12.70
C ARG A 53 -37.16 4.58 13.03
N VAL A 54 -35.85 4.72 12.79
CA VAL A 54 -34.89 3.64 13.00
C VAL A 54 -34.58 3.47 14.48
N THR A 55 -34.70 2.25 14.99
CA THR A 55 -34.33 1.92 16.37
C THR A 55 -32.81 1.74 16.53
N PRO A 56 -32.23 1.89 17.74
CA PRO A 56 -30.81 1.66 17.98
C PRO A 56 -30.32 0.27 17.52
N GLU A 57 -31.15 -0.77 17.71
CA GLU A 57 -30.85 -2.13 17.27
C GLU A 57 -30.85 -2.23 15.73
N GLN A 58 -31.80 -1.59 15.05
CA GLN A 58 -31.84 -1.57 13.59
C GLN A 58 -30.63 -0.84 12.99
N LYS A 59 -30.12 0.23 13.62
CA LYS A 59 -28.89 0.90 13.18
C LYS A 59 -27.71 -0.07 13.07
N ARG A 60 -27.58 -0.96 14.06
CA ARG A 60 -26.55 -2.00 14.08
C ARG A 60 -26.76 -3.02 12.94
N LEU A 61 -28.00 -3.46 12.73
CA LEU A 61 -28.34 -4.39 11.64
C LEU A 61 -28.07 -3.79 10.26
N PHE A 62 -28.31 -2.49 10.05
CA PHE A 62 -27.97 -1.82 8.80
C PHE A 62 -26.46 -1.83 8.51
N VAL A 63 -25.62 -1.63 9.53
CA VAL A 63 -24.16 -1.71 9.38
C VAL A 63 -23.75 -3.13 8.96
N GLN A 64 -24.28 -4.15 9.64
CA GLN A 64 -24.00 -5.56 9.34
C GLN A 64 -24.45 -5.96 7.93
N ALA A 65 -25.66 -5.55 7.52
CA ALA A 65 -26.18 -5.82 6.19
C ALA A 65 -25.30 -5.21 5.08
N LEU A 66 -24.83 -3.97 5.27
CA LEU A 66 -23.89 -3.34 4.33
C LEU A 66 -22.53 -4.07 4.29
N GLN A 67 -22.02 -4.51 5.44
CA GLN A 67 -20.76 -5.26 5.53
C GLN A 67 -20.86 -6.63 4.83
N GLU A 68 -21.98 -7.34 5.00
CA GLU A 68 -22.25 -8.62 4.34
C GLU A 68 -22.33 -8.49 2.81
N GLN A 69 -22.70 -7.32 2.30
CA GLN A 69 -22.63 -6.97 0.87
C GLN A 69 -21.21 -6.67 0.39
N GLY A 70 -20.18 -6.89 1.22
CA GLY A 70 -18.78 -6.65 0.89
C GLY A 70 -18.41 -5.16 0.87
N ARG A 71 -19.23 -4.29 1.45
CA ARG A 71 -18.95 -2.84 1.55
C ARG A 71 -18.14 -2.56 2.81
N THR A 72 -17.24 -1.58 2.73
CA THR A 72 -16.60 -0.99 3.91
C THR A 72 -17.48 0.15 4.42
N VAL A 73 -17.94 0.05 5.66
CA VAL A 73 -18.97 0.92 6.23
C VAL A 73 -18.35 1.90 7.21
N ALA A 74 -18.59 3.19 6.96
CA ALA A 74 -18.33 4.25 7.92
C ALA A 74 -19.67 4.69 8.52
N MET A 75 -19.78 4.68 9.85
CA MET A 75 -20.96 5.18 10.56
C MET A 75 -20.62 6.47 11.29
N THR A 76 -21.50 7.47 11.15
CA THR A 76 -21.45 8.70 11.93
C THR A 76 -22.60 8.73 12.92
N GLY A 77 -22.33 9.10 14.17
CA GLY A 77 -23.33 9.19 15.21
C GLY A 77 -22.92 10.16 16.30
N ASP A 78 -23.89 10.67 17.03
CA ASP A 78 -23.70 11.65 18.11
C ASP A 78 -24.36 11.18 19.42
N GLY A 79 -25.30 10.24 19.36
CA GLY A 79 -26.05 9.77 20.52
C GLY A 79 -25.49 8.51 21.17
N VAL A 80 -25.85 8.30 22.44
CA VAL A 80 -25.67 7.00 23.15
C VAL A 80 -26.33 5.84 22.39
N ASN A 81 -27.38 6.14 21.62
CA ASN A 81 -28.10 5.20 20.78
C ASN A 81 -27.27 4.69 19.59
N ASP A 82 -26.23 5.40 19.19
CA ASP A 82 -25.38 5.04 18.05
C ASP A 82 -24.19 4.17 18.46
N VAL A 83 -23.90 4.07 19.75
CA VAL A 83 -22.68 3.43 20.27
C VAL A 83 -22.48 2.01 19.77
N LEU A 84 -23.54 1.20 19.75
CA LEU A 84 -23.45 -0.19 19.29
C LEU A 84 -23.14 -0.26 17.79
N ALA A 85 -23.78 0.59 17.00
CA ALA A 85 -23.61 0.59 15.55
C ALA A 85 -22.28 1.25 15.13
N LEU A 86 -21.82 2.27 15.87
CA LEU A 86 -20.47 2.81 15.77
C LEU A 86 -19.42 1.72 16.07
N LYS A 87 -19.62 0.92 17.12
CA LYS A 87 -18.68 -0.16 17.47
C LYS A 87 -18.58 -1.24 16.40
N ASP A 88 -19.68 -1.57 15.74
CA ASP A 88 -19.73 -2.60 14.71
C ASP A 88 -19.24 -2.11 13.33
N ALA A 89 -19.23 -0.80 13.08
CA ALA A 89 -18.78 -0.22 11.82
C ALA A 89 -17.26 -0.39 11.60
N ASP A 90 -16.85 -0.54 10.34
CA ASP A 90 -15.41 -0.61 9.99
C ASP A 90 -14.69 0.69 10.33
N CYS A 91 -15.41 1.82 10.24
CA CYS A 91 -14.95 3.13 10.68
C CYS A 91 -16.05 3.89 11.42
N SER A 92 -15.78 4.26 12.68
CA SER A 92 -16.71 5.02 13.51
C SER A 92 -16.30 6.48 13.62
N VAL A 93 -17.27 7.36 13.39
CA VAL A 93 -17.10 8.81 13.42
C VAL A 93 -18.08 9.41 14.42
N ALA A 94 -17.58 10.13 15.42
CA ALA A 94 -18.41 10.87 16.36
C ALA A 94 -18.31 12.37 16.14
N MET A 95 -19.39 13.08 16.49
CA MET A 95 -19.42 14.53 16.58
C MET A 95 -19.03 14.95 18.00
N ALA A 96 -18.14 15.94 18.15
CA ALA A 96 -17.74 16.41 19.47
C ALA A 96 -18.89 17.06 20.27
N SER A 97 -19.91 17.60 19.57
CA SER A 97 -21.15 18.08 20.18
C SER A 97 -22.09 16.97 20.65
N GLY A 98 -21.77 15.71 20.32
CA GLY A 98 -22.53 14.54 20.73
C GLY A 98 -22.23 14.11 22.17
N SER A 99 -22.73 12.94 22.54
CA SER A 99 -22.48 12.31 23.82
C SER A 99 -21.03 11.87 23.99
N ASP A 100 -20.51 11.99 25.22
CA ASP A 100 -19.17 11.49 25.57
C ASP A 100 -19.04 9.99 25.29
N ALA A 101 -20.12 9.22 25.44
CA ALA A 101 -20.12 7.80 25.14
C ALA A 101 -19.85 7.51 23.65
N ALA A 102 -20.47 8.27 22.74
CA ALA A 102 -20.22 8.13 21.30
C ALA A 102 -18.77 8.52 20.95
N SER A 103 -18.28 9.63 21.50
CA SER A 103 -16.91 10.10 21.27
C SER A 103 -15.84 9.13 21.77
N ASN A 104 -16.06 8.47 22.91
CA ASN A 104 -15.13 7.50 23.46
C ASN A 104 -15.07 6.17 22.69
N VAL A 105 -16.12 5.82 21.95
CA VAL A 105 -16.18 4.58 21.16
C VAL A 105 -15.76 4.80 19.70
N ALA A 106 -15.81 6.05 19.22
CA ALA A 106 -15.45 6.38 17.85
C ALA A 106 -13.93 6.33 17.61
N GLN A 107 -13.54 5.91 16.41
CA GLN A 107 -12.15 5.95 15.94
C GLN A 107 -11.75 7.36 15.50
N ILE A 108 -12.71 8.17 15.05
CA ILE A 108 -12.52 9.54 14.58
C ILE A 108 -13.54 10.43 15.29
N VAL A 109 -13.08 11.55 15.84
CA VAL A 109 -13.95 12.58 16.44
C VAL A 109 -13.81 13.88 15.65
N LEU A 110 -14.93 14.40 15.16
CA LEU A 110 -15.00 15.70 14.50
C LEU A 110 -15.14 16.80 15.55
N LEU A 111 -14.01 17.43 15.91
CA LEU A 111 -13.93 18.46 16.96
C LEU A 111 -14.82 19.68 16.68
N ASP A 112 -14.85 20.14 15.42
CA ASP A 112 -15.68 21.27 15.00
C ASP A 112 -17.17 20.90 14.87
N SER A 113 -17.53 19.62 15.04
CA SER A 113 -18.88 19.09 14.80
C SER A 113 -19.44 19.48 13.41
N ASP A 114 -18.54 19.51 12.41
CA ASP A 114 -18.86 19.85 11.04
C ASP A 114 -18.61 18.65 10.11
N PHE A 115 -19.71 18.08 9.61
CA PHE A 115 -19.67 16.95 8.68
C PHE A 115 -19.04 17.31 7.33
N SER A 116 -18.95 18.60 6.96
CA SER A 116 -18.31 19.07 5.73
C SER A 116 -16.82 18.72 5.65
N ARG A 117 -16.20 18.36 6.79
CA ARG A 117 -14.81 17.90 6.88
C ARG A 117 -14.59 16.46 6.43
N MET A 118 -15.64 15.63 6.38
CA MET A 118 -15.53 14.20 6.06
C MET A 118 -14.85 13.90 4.72
N PRO A 119 -15.10 14.64 3.61
CA PRO A 119 -14.34 14.47 2.38
C PRO A 119 -12.83 14.63 2.60
N SER A 120 -12.38 15.62 3.38
CA SER A 120 -10.96 15.81 3.69
C SER A 120 -10.37 14.63 4.47
N VAL A 121 -11.12 14.12 5.46
CA VAL A 121 -10.72 12.92 6.23
C VAL A 121 -10.51 11.72 5.30
N VAL A 122 -11.47 11.45 4.40
CA VAL A 122 -11.36 10.36 3.42
C VAL A 122 -10.17 10.56 2.47
N LEU A 123 -9.91 11.81 2.05
CA LEU A 123 -8.79 12.13 1.18
C LEU A 123 -7.42 11.91 1.86
N GLU A 124 -7.29 12.25 3.14
CA GLU A 124 -6.07 11.96 3.91
C GLU A 124 -5.91 10.46 4.17
N GLY A 125 -7.00 9.73 4.46
CA GLY A 125 -6.96 8.26 4.56
C GLY A 125 -6.44 7.61 3.27
N ARG A 126 -6.91 8.08 2.10
CA ARG A 126 -6.40 7.63 0.79
C ARG A 126 -4.91 7.92 0.61
N ARG A 127 -4.45 9.11 1.00
CA ARG A 127 -3.03 9.49 0.97
C ARG A 127 -2.18 8.53 1.77
N VAL A 128 -2.56 8.28 3.03
CA VAL A 128 -1.83 7.37 3.92
C VAL A 128 -1.73 5.97 3.31
N VAL A 129 -2.85 5.37 2.89
CA VAL A 129 -2.85 4.01 2.34
C VAL A 129 -2.04 3.90 1.04
N ASN A 130 -2.22 4.83 0.10
CA ASN A 130 -1.48 4.82 -1.16
C ASN A 130 0.04 4.92 -0.93
N ASN A 131 0.45 5.71 0.06
CA ASN A 131 1.85 5.93 0.40
C ASN A 131 2.46 4.76 1.17
N ILE A 132 1.70 4.17 2.12
CA ILE A 132 2.11 2.93 2.79
C ILE A 132 2.26 1.81 1.77
N GLN A 133 1.38 1.67 0.78
CA GLN A 133 1.54 0.68 -0.28
C GLN A 133 2.84 0.86 -1.06
N ARG A 134 3.21 2.10 -1.41
CA ARG A 134 4.48 2.40 -2.11
C ARG A 134 5.69 2.03 -1.24
N SER A 135 5.68 2.43 0.02
CA SER A 135 6.75 2.14 0.98
C SER A 135 6.88 0.63 1.22
N ALA A 136 5.78 -0.04 1.53
CA ALA A 136 5.75 -1.49 1.76
C ALA A 136 6.28 -2.29 0.57
N SER A 137 5.99 -1.86 -0.67
CA SER A 137 6.56 -2.50 -1.86
C SER A 137 8.08 -2.44 -1.88
N LEU A 138 8.71 -1.30 -1.52
CA LEU A 138 10.18 -1.18 -1.43
C LEU A 138 10.76 -2.13 -0.37
N PHE A 139 10.14 -2.19 0.82
CA PHE A 139 10.57 -3.10 1.88
C PHE A 139 10.44 -4.57 1.50
N LEU A 140 9.44 -4.92 0.69
CA LEU A 140 9.20 -6.30 0.30
C LEU A 140 10.22 -6.82 -0.73
N VAL A 141 10.78 -5.95 -1.59
CA VAL A 141 11.80 -6.34 -2.60
C VAL A 141 12.95 -7.10 -1.96
N LYS A 142 13.50 -6.58 -0.85
CA LYS A 142 14.65 -7.22 -0.20
C LYS A 142 14.33 -8.60 0.35
N ASN A 143 13.12 -8.77 0.89
CA ASN A 143 12.68 -10.04 1.45
C ASN A 143 12.52 -11.09 0.35
N ILE A 144 11.96 -10.72 -0.80
CA ILE A 144 11.78 -11.62 -1.95
C ILE A 144 13.13 -12.14 -2.43
N PHE A 145 14.07 -11.26 -2.78
CA PHE A 145 15.35 -11.74 -3.31
C PHE A 145 16.18 -12.43 -2.24
N SER A 146 16.17 -11.95 -0.99
CA SER A 146 16.99 -12.55 0.08
C SER A 146 16.54 -13.98 0.38
N LEU A 147 15.22 -14.22 0.41
CA LEU A 147 14.66 -15.56 0.58
C LEU A 147 15.07 -16.48 -0.58
N LEU A 148 14.89 -16.04 -1.83
CA LEU A 148 15.22 -16.85 -3.00
C LEU A 148 16.73 -17.13 -3.11
N MET A 149 17.57 -16.14 -2.82
CA MET A 149 19.03 -16.29 -2.78
C MET A 149 19.47 -17.22 -1.65
N ALA A 150 18.84 -17.16 -0.47
CA ALA A 150 19.13 -18.09 0.62
C ALA A 150 18.76 -19.53 0.24
N LEU A 151 17.59 -19.74 -0.37
CA LEU A 151 17.18 -21.05 -0.89
C LEU A 151 18.19 -21.59 -1.92
N MET A 152 18.60 -20.75 -2.87
CA MET A 152 19.61 -21.11 -3.86
C MET A 152 20.95 -21.46 -3.21
N ALA A 153 21.44 -20.64 -2.27
CA ALA A 153 22.68 -20.91 -1.54
C ALA A 153 22.64 -22.25 -0.78
N MET A 154 21.50 -22.58 -0.17
CA MET A 154 21.30 -23.89 0.50
C MET A 154 21.33 -25.06 -0.48
N ILE A 155 20.67 -24.94 -1.65
CA ILE A 155 20.60 -26.02 -2.65
C ILE A 155 21.98 -26.30 -3.26
N PHE A 156 22.74 -25.26 -3.59
CA PHE A 156 24.06 -25.39 -4.23
C PHE A 156 25.22 -25.47 -3.23
N VAL A 157 24.93 -25.43 -1.92
CA VAL A 157 25.94 -25.39 -0.84
C VAL A 157 26.96 -24.26 -1.05
N TRP A 158 26.44 -23.11 -1.48
CA TRP A 158 27.22 -21.90 -1.68
C TRP A 158 27.15 -20.97 -0.48
N GLN A 159 28.18 -20.12 -0.35
CA GLN A 159 28.11 -19.03 0.60
C GLN A 159 27.15 -17.97 0.08
N TYR A 160 26.31 -17.44 0.96
CA TYR A 160 25.43 -16.34 0.61
C TYR A 160 26.28 -15.13 0.19
N PRO A 161 26.02 -14.53 -0.98
CA PRO A 161 27.00 -13.64 -1.64
C PRO A 161 27.05 -12.22 -1.09
N LEU A 162 26.19 -11.86 -0.14
CA LEU A 162 26.11 -10.50 0.42
C LEU A 162 26.33 -10.51 1.92
N GLU A 163 27.03 -9.51 2.42
CA GLU A 163 27.13 -9.28 3.86
C GLU A 163 25.94 -8.47 4.38
N PRO A 164 25.54 -8.64 5.66
CA PRO A 164 24.48 -7.84 6.27
C PRO A 164 24.75 -6.32 6.21
N SER A 165 26.02 -5.92 6.30
CA SER A 165 26.47 -4.52 6.17
C SER A 165 26.15 -3.96 4.78
N GLN A 166 26.42 -4.72 3.72
CA GLN A 166 26.15 -4.36 2.32
C GLN A 166 24.65 -4.23 2.03
N ILE A 167 23.84 -5.18 2.53
CA ILE A 167 22.38 -5.12 2.43
C ILE A 167 21.84 -3.86 3.14
N SER A 168 22.41 -3.54 4.31
CA SER A 168 22.01 -2.36 5.09
C SER A 168 22.37 -1.06 4.36
N LEU A 169 23.56 -0.99 3.74
CA LEU A 169 23.98 0.15 2.93
C LEU A 169 23.02 0.42 1.77
N VAL A 170 22.82 -0.59 0.92
CA VAL A 170 21.93 -0.43 -0.24
C VAL A 170 20.50 -0.18 0.23
N GLY A 171 20.06 -0.87 1.28
CA GLY A 171 18.74 -0.69 1.87
C GLY A 171 18.50 0.73 2.40
N ALA A 172 19.49 1.40 2.99
CA ALA A 172 19.35 2.77 3.47
C ALA A 172 19.04 3.75 2.32
N PHE A 173 19.74 3.62 1.19
CA PHE A 173 19.60 4.52 0.04
C PHE A 173 18.46 4.17 -0.90
N THR A 174 18.09 2.89 -1.02
CA THR A 174 17.07 2.43 -1.97
C THR A 174 15.70 2.21 -1.32
N ILE A 175 15.65 2.01 0.00
CA ILE A 175 14.42 1.75 0.76
C ILE A 175 14.24 2.82 1.84
N GLY A 176 15.16 2.92 2.80
CA GLY A 176 15.03 3.74 4.01
C GLY A 176 14.70 5.20 3.72
N ILE A 177 15.67 5.96 3.20
CA ILE A 177 15.52 7.39 2.94
C ILE A 177 14.36 7.70 1.96
N PRO A 178 14.28 7.06 0.78
CA PRO A 178 13.19 7.37 -0.14
C PRO A 178 11.81 6.97 0.38
N SER A 179 11.67 5.88 1.14
CA SER A 179 10.37 5.48 1.69
C SER A 179 9.77 6.52 2.63
N PHE A 180 10.61 7.17 3.44
CA PHE A 180 10.19 8.26 4.33
C PHE A 180 9.69 9.47 3.53
N ILE A 181 10.44 9.86 2.50
CA ILE A 181 10.11 11.03 1.69
C ILE A 181 8.84 10.77 0.85
N LEU A 182 8.76 9.60 0.21
CA LEU A 182 7.58 9.18 -0.56
C LEU A 182 6.34 9.01 0.33
N ALA A 183 6.52 8.70 1.62
CA ALA A 183 5.40 8.61 2.56
C ALA A 183 4.69 9.95 2.79
N MET A 184 5.40 11.07 2.60
CA MET A 184 4.87 12.43 2.78
C MET A 184 4.20 12.98 1.51
N GLU A 185 4.28 12.30 0.37
CA GLU A 185 3.77 12.82 -0.89
C GLU A 185 2.22 12.91 -0.90
N PRO A 186 1.61 13.96 -1.48
CA PRO A 186 0.16 14.01 -1.63
C PRO A 186 -0.32 12.99 -2.68
N ASN A 187 -1.11 11.99 -2.25
CA ASN A 187 -1.72 11.01 -3.17
C ASN A 187 -3.18 10.69 -2.82
N LYS A 188 -4.09 11.48 -3.37
CA LYS A 188 -5.53 11.42 -3.08
C LYS A 188 -6.31 10.45 -3.98
N ASN A 189 -5.60 9.66 -4.79
CA ASN A 189 -6.21 8.74 -5.75
C ASN A 189 -7.04 7.66 -5.03
N ARG A 190 -8.12 7.22 -5.67
CA ARG A 190 -8.94 6.14 -5.16
C ARG A 190 -8.12 4.84 -5.15
N ILE A 191 -8.08 4.17 -4.00
CA ILE A 191 -7.43 2.88 -3.83
C ILE A 191 -8.19 1.84 -4.67
N ARG A 192 -7.47 0.98 -5.40
CA ARG A 192 -8.05 -0.09 -6.22
C ARG A 192 -7.41 -1.42 -5.86
N GLY A 193 -8.21 -2.48 -5.80
CA GLY A 193 -7.76 -3.82 -5.41
C GLY A 193 -7.34 -3.92 -3.94
N HIS A 194 -6.81 -5.08 -3.56
CA HIS A 194 -6.40 -5.35 -2.19
C HIS A 194 -4.97 -4.90 -1.91
N PHE A 195 -4.73 -4.47 -0.66
CA PHE A 195 -3.45 -3.97 -0.20
C PHE A 195 -2.30 -4.95 -0.43
N LEU A 196 -2.41 -6.18 0.07
CA LEU A 196 -1.32 -7.18 -0.01
C LEU A 196 -0.98 -7.53 -1.46
N THR A 197 -1.98 -7.76 -2.30
CA THR A 197 -1.78 -8.09 -3.72
C THR A 197 -1.07 -6.96 -4.47
N ASN A 198 -1.46 -5.71 -4.21
CA ASN A 198 -0.81 -4.55 -4.80
C ASN A 198 0.65 -4.41 -4.35
N VAL A 199 0.91 -4.61 -3.06
CA VAL A 199 2.25 -4.52 -2.50
C VAL A 199 3.16 -5.60 -3.10
N PHE A 200 2.66 -6.84 -3.15
CA PHE A 200 3.40 -7.99 -3.68
C PHE A 200 3.70 -7.86 -5.17
N LEU A 201 2.68 -7.59 -6.01
CA LEU A 201 2.87 -7.46 -7.47
C LEU A 201 3.77 -6.28 -7.87
N LYS A 202 3.83 -5.23 -7.06
CA LYS A 202 4.77 -4.11 -7.28
C LYS A 202 6.20 -4.45 -6.88
N ALA A 203 6.40 -5.28 -5.85
CA ALA A 203 7.73 -5.67 -5.37
C ALA A 203 8.35 -6.82 -6.18
N LEU A 204 7.50 -7.72 -6.69
CA LEU A 204 7.92 -8.96 -7.36
C LEU A 204 8.89 -8.76 -8.53
N PRO A 205 8.70 -7.80 -9.45
CA PRO A 205 9.64 -7.59 -10.57
C PRO A 205 11.07 -7.34 -10.09
N ALA A 206 11.26 -6.43 -9.14
CA ALA A 206 12.58 -6.07 -8.62
C ALA A 206 13.21 -7.23 -7.83
N GLY A 207 12.41 -7.92 -7.01
CA GLY A 207 12.88 -9.08 -6.25
C GLY A 207 13.36 -10.21 -7.16
N LEU A 208 12.57 -10.55 -8.18
CA LEU A 208 12.91 -11.57 -9.17
C LEU A 208 14.08 -11.15 -10.06
N THR A 209 14.15 -9.90 -10.51
CA THR A 209 15.31 -9.39 -11.26
C THR A 209 16.57 -9.52 -10.44
N THR A 210 16.55 -9.07 -9.18
CA THR A 210 17.73 -9.17 -8.30
C THR A 210 18.15 -10.62 -8.14
N PHE A 211 17.20 -11.53 -7.89
CA PHE A 211 17.48 -12.96 -7.79
C PHE A 211 18.07 -13.56 -9.08
N ILE A 212 17.47 -13.29 -10.24
CA ILE A 212 17.92 -13.87 -11.53
C ILE A 212 19.30 -13.35 -11.90
N VAL A 213 19.50 -12.03 -11.82
CA VAL A 213 20.77 -11.39 -12.22
C VAL A 213 21.88 -11.75 -11.24
N MET A 214 21.64 -11.59 -9.93
CA MET A 214 22.63 -11.91 -8.90
C MET A 214 22.91 -13.41 -8.84
N GLY A 215 21.86 -14.24 -8.89
CA GLY A 215 21.99 -15.69 -8.86
C GLY A 215 22.76 -16.21 -10.07
N GLY A 216 22.45 -15.71 -11.27
CA GLY A 216 23.21 -16.00 -12.48
C GLY A 216 24.67 -15.54 -12.36
N PHE A 217 24.90 -14.31 -11.89
CA PHE A 217 26.25 -13.78 -11.70
C PHE A 217 27.08 -14.64 -10.73
N VAL A 218 26.51 -15.04 -9.60
CA VAL A 218 27.13 -15.94 -8.62
C VAL A 218 27.41 -17.31 -9.24
N PHE A 219 26.44 -17.89 -9.95
CA PHE A 219 26.58 -19.17 -10.63
C PHE A 219 27.79 -19.17 -11.58
N PHE A 220 27.90 -18.19 -12.46
CA PHE A 220 29.02 -18.09 -13.40
C PHE A 220 30.35 -17.78 -12.70
N CYS A 221 30.34 -16.99 -11.61
CA CYS A 221 31.56 -16.75 -10.85
C CYS A 221 32.10 -18.04 -10.21
N TYR A 222 31.22 -18.90 -9.69
CA TYR A 222 31.61 -20.21 -9.18
C TYR A 222 32.17 -21.12 -10.29
N GLU A 223 31.49 -21.18 -11.44
CA GLU A 223 31.92 -22.01 -12.57
C GLU A 223 33.28 -21.57 -13.13
N PHE A 224 33.50 -20.26 -13.26
CA PHE A 224 34.77 -19.69 -13.73
C PHE A 224 35.85 -19.57 -12.64
N LYS A 225 35.58 -20.09 -11.43
CA LYS A 225 36.49 -20.10 -10.26
C LYS A 225 37.04 -18.70 -9.94
N VAL A 226 36.14 -17.72 -9.97
CA VAL A 226 36.43 -16.33 -9.63
C VAL A 226 36.57 -16.17 -8.11
N GLY A 227 37.49 -15.32 -7.65
CA GLY A 227 37.72 -15.08 -6.23
C GLY A 227 36.49 -14.51 -5.52
N THR A 228 36.18 -15.04 -4.32
CA THR A 228 34.97 -14.72 -3.55
C THR A 228 34.96 -13.31 -2.95
N THR A 229 36.13 -12.70 -2.74
CA THR A 229 36.24 -11.35 -2.12
C THR A 229 35.68 -10.24 -3.01
N ASN A 230 35.83 -10.37 -4.34
CA ASN A 230 35.32 -9.39 -5.30
C ASN A 230 33.83 -9.62 -5.62
N LEU A 231 33.33 -10.84 -5.38
CA LEU A 231 31.97 -11.26 -5.68
C LEU A 231 30.94 -10.44 -4.90
N SER A 232 31.13 -10.28 -3.59
CA SER A 232 30.15 -9.60 -2.73
C SER A 232 29.98 -8.13 -3.09
N SER A 233 31.08 -7.45 -3.42
CA SER A 233 31.07 -6.05 -3.86
C SER A 233 30.35 -5.87 -5.19
N ALA A 234 30.59 -6.76 -6.16
CA ALA A 234 29.88 -6.75 -7.45
C ALA A 234 28.38 -7.03 -7.28
N CYS A 235 28.00 -8.02 -6.45
CA CYS A 235 26.61 -8.29 -6.09
C CYS A 235 25.94 -7.08 -5.43
N THR A 236 26.65 -6.37 -4.55
CA THR A 236 26.15 -5.16 -3.89
C THR A 236 25.84 -4.05 -4.90
N ILE A 237 26.69 -3.87 -5.91
CA ILE A 237 26.45 -2.89 -6.97
C ILE A 237 25.25 -3.32 -7.85
N ILE A 238 25.13 -4.59 -8.22
CA ILE A 238 23.95 -5.12 -8.92
C ILE A 238 22.66 -4.85 -8.13
N MET A 239 22.68 -5.13 -6.82
CA MET A 239 21.57 -4.86 -5.92
C MET A 239 21.21 -3.37 -5.89
N ALA A 240 22.21 -2.48 -5.86
CA ALA A 240 22.00 -1.03 -5.92
C ALA A 240 21.36 -0.60 -7.25
N ILE A 241 21.83 -1.12 -8.39
CA ILE A 241 21.27 -0.83 -9.72
C ILE A 241 19.78 -1.20 -9.75
N VAL A 242 19.43 -2.44 -9.37
CA VAL A 242 18.02 -2.87 -9.34
C VAL A 242 17.21 -2.04 -8.33
N GLY A 243 17.79 -1.73 -7.18
CA GLY A 243 17.17 -0.91 -6.14
C GLY A 243 16.80 0.51 -6.64
N PHE A 244 17.68 1.16 -7.38
CA PHE A 244 17.38 2.46 -7.99
C PHE A 244 16.39 2.36 -9.15
N MET A 245 16.40 1.27 -9.92
CA MET A 245 15.41 1.03 -10.97
C MET A 245 13.98 0.87 -10.42
N ILE A 246 13.82 0.13 -9.32
CA ILE A 246 12.49 0.00 -8.67
C ILE A 246 12.08 1.31 -8.02
N LEU A 247 13.01 2.04 -7.40
CA LEU A 247 12.73 3.37 -6.85
C LEU A 247 12.22 4.33 -7.94
N TYR A 248 12.87 4.34 -9.11
CA TYR A 248 12.42 5.12 -10.27
C TYR A 248 10.98 4.78 -10.69
N LYS A 249 10.62 3.48 -10.72
CA LYS A 249 9.26 3.05 -11.07
C LYS A 249 8.22 3.41 -10.00
N ILE A 250 8.57 3.32 -8.73
CA ILE A 250 7.66 3.61 -7.61
C ILE A 250 7.44 5.13 -7.46
N ALA A 251 8.46 5.94 -7.73
CA ALA A 251 8.38 7.41 -7.74
C ALA A 251 7.66 7.99 -8.97
N SER A 252 7.11 7.14 -9.85
CA SER A 252 6.33 7.58 -11.01
C SER A 252 4.92 8.06 -10.59
N PRO A 253 4.40 9.18 -11.14
CA PRO A 253 5.01 10.03 -12.18
C PRO A 253 6.17 10.88 -11.67
N MET A 254 7.26 10.95 -12.45
CA MET A 254 8.46 11.67 -12.05
C MET A 254 8.24 13.19 -12.03
N THR A 255 8.47 13.79 -10.86
CA THR A 255 8.58 15.24 -10.70
C THR A 255 10.05 15.64 -10.67
N LYS A 256 10.34 16.94 -10.82
CA LYS A 256 11.72 17.45 -10.67
C LYS A 256 12.32 17.09 -9.31
N TRP A 257 11.51 17.11 -8.25
CA TRP A 257 11.93 16.72 -6.90
C TRP A 257 12.27 15.23 -6.79
N HIS A 258 11.51 14.35 -7.42
CA HIS A 258 11.84 12.93 -7.49
C HIS A 258 13.18 12.69 -8.18
N ALA A 259 13.46 13.40 -9.28
CA ALA A 259 14.73 13.29 -10.00
C ALA A 259 15.91 13.75 -9.14
N VAL A 260 15.78 14.92 -8.49
CA VAL A 260 16.81 15.45 -7.58
C VAL A 260 17.08 14.47 -6.43
N LEU A 261 16.02 13.93 -5.83
CA LEU A 261 16.14 12.95 -4.75
C LEU A 261 16.90 11.69 -5.20
N ILE A 262 16.49 11.09 -6.32
CA ILE A 262 17.12 9.85 -6.81
C ILE A 262 18.59 10.11 -7.16
N ILE A 263 18.92 11.22 -7.82
CA ILE A 263 20.30 11.57 -8.14
C ILE A 263 21.13 11.76 -6.86
N ALA A 264 20.60 12.48 -5.87
CA ALA A 264 21.27 12.67 -4.59
C ALA A 264 21.50 11.35 -3.85
N LEU A 265 20.54 10.43 -3.88
CA LEU A 265 20.67 9.11 -3.27
C LEU A 265 21.68 8.21 -4.01
N ILE A 266 21.73 8.27 -5.34
CA ILE A 266 22.75 7.54 -6.13
C ILE A 266 24.15 8.05 -5.77
N ILE A 267 24.34 9.37 -5.77
CA ILE A 267 25.63 9.99 -5.42
C ILE A 267 26.00 9.62 -3.98
N GLY A 268 25.06 9.74 -3.03
CA GLY A 268 25.29 9.40 -1.63
C GLY A 268 25.62 7.92 -1.43
N CYS A 269 24.96 7.02 -2.16
CA CYS A 269 25.24 5.59 -2.11
C CYS A 269 26.66 5.28 -2.61
N ILE A 270 27.05 5.84 -3.77
CA ILE A 270 28.40 5.68 -4.33
C ILE A 270 29.46 6.29 -3.40
N ALA A 271 29.22 7.50 -2.90
CA ALA A 271 30.13 8.17 -1.97
C ALA A 271 30.34 7.34 -0.70
N THR A 272 29.26 6.76 -0.15
CA THR A 272 29.35 5.90 1.03
C THR A 272 30.13 4.60 0.75
N MET A 273 29.93 3.99 -0.42
CA MET A 273 30.70 2.81 -0.83
C MET A 273 32.21 3.09 -0.94
N ILE A 274 32.60 4.31 -1.32
CA ILE A 274 34.00 4.71 -1.48
C ILE A 274 34.63 5.15 -0.14
N ILE A 275 33.96 6.03 0.60
CA ILE A 275 34.49 6.65 1.82
C ILE A 275 34.46 5.65 2.99
N PHE A 276 33.34 4.95 3.18
CA PHE A 276 33.14 4.01 4.29
C PHE A 276 33.37 2.55 3.87
N ARG A 277 34.31 2.36 2.94
CA ARG A 277 34.60 1.07 2.33
C ARG A 277 34.83 -0.06 3.35
N ASN A 278 35.59 0.22 4.41
CA ASN A 278 35.91 -0.76 5.45
C ASN A 278 34.69 -1.11 6.34
N LEU A 279 33.78 -0.17 6.56
CA LEU A 279 32.58 -0.40 7.38
C LEU A 279 31.59 -1.34 6.67
N PHE A 280 31.53 -1.26 5.34
CA PHE A 280 30.61 -2.02 4.51
C PHE A 280 31.28 -3.19 3.77
N SER A 281 32.50 -3.57 4.17
CA SER A 281 33.28 -4.66 3.55
C SER A 281 33.30 -4.57 2.02
N MET A 282 33.47 -3.36 1.50
CA MET A 282 33.53 -3.12 0.06
C MET A 282 34.98 -3.30 -0.40
N HIS A 283 35.18 -4.04 -1.49
CA HIS A 283 36.48 -4.28 -2.08
C HIS A 283 36.49 -3.77 -3.52
N MET A 284 37.64 -3.27 -3.98
CA MET A 284 37.77 -2.86 -5.38
C MET A 284 37.75 -4.11 -6.25
N VAL A 285 36.81 -4.16 -7.19
CA VAL A 285 36.68 -5.27 -8.14
C VAL A 285 37.78 -5.12 -9.20
N THR A 286 38.94 -5.74 -8.95
CA THR A 286 40.12 -5.64 -9.84
C THR A 286 40.25 -6.82 -10.79
N ASP A 287 39.62 -7.95 -10.49
CA ASP A 287 39.71 -9.16 -11.31
C ASP A 287 38.93 -9.01 -12.62
N TYR A 288 39.62 -9.18 -13.75
CA TYR A 288 39.06 -8.97 -15.09
C TYR A 288 37.87 -9.89 -15.39
N ARG A 289 37.88 -11.13 -14.87
CA ARG A 289 36.76 -12.08 -15.07
C ARG A 289 35.52 -11.59 -14.35
N THR A 290 35.69 -11.12 -13.11
CA THR A 290 34.61 -10.51 -12.32
C THR A 290 34.05 -9.28 -13.03
N ILE A 291 34.90 -8.39 -13.54
CA ILE A 291 34.47 -7.18 -14.26
C ILE A 291 33.68 -7.54 -15.51
N MET A 292 34.18 -8.48 -16.32
CA MET A 292 33.51 -8.91 -17.55
C MET A 292 32.11 -9.48 -17.27
N LEU A 293 32.01 -10.41 -16.31
CA LEU A 293 30.72 -10.97 -15.90
C LEU A 293 29.80 -9.89 -15.33
N PHE A 294 30.32 -9.01 -14.48
CA PHE A 294 29.56 -7.91 -13.89
C PHE A 294 28.97 -7.01 -14.98
N VAL A 295 29.75 -6.60 -15.99
CA VAL A 295 29.27 -5.76 -17.09
C VAL A 295 28.14 -6.44 -17.86
N ILE A 296 28.28 -7.74 -18.17
CA ILE A 296 27.25 -8.52 -18.86
C ILE A 296 25.96 -8.53 -18.03
N PHE A 297 26.04 -8.88 -16.75
CA PHE A 297 24.86 -8.96 -15.87
C PHE A 297 24.25 -7.58 -15.58
N ALA A 298 25.06 -6.53 -15.47
CA ALA A 298 24.58 -5.15 -15.33
C ALA A 298 23.78 -4.71 -16.56
N ILE A 299 24.24 -5.02 -17.77
CA ILE A 299 23.50 -4.74 -19.02
C ILE A 299 22.21 -5.55 -19.09
N CYS A 300 22.26 -6.84 -18.74
CA CYS A 300 21.08 -7.72 -18.72
C CYS A 300 20.03 -7.31 -17.67
N THR A 301 20.41 -6.53 -16.66
CA THR A 301 19.51 -6.12 -15.58
C THR A 301 18.31 -5.33 -16.08
N GLU A 302 18.52 -4.38 -16.98
CA GLU A 302 17.44 -3.53 -17.52
C GLU A 302 16.36 -4.31 -18.28
N PRO A 303 16.68 -5.14 -19.29
CA PRO A 303 15.66 -5.86 -20.03
C PRO A 303 14.92 -6.87 -19.15
N ILE A 304 15.63 -7.59 -18.26
CA ILE A 304 15.01 -8.54 -17.32
C ILE A 304 13.98 -7.82 -16.44
N PHE A 305 14.37 -6.68 -15.85
CA PHE A 305 13.46 -5.87 -15.04
C PHE A 305 12.26 -5.38 -15.84
N ARG A 306 12.49 -4.86 -17.06
CA ARG A 306 11.44 -4.31 -17.92
C ARG A 306 10.37 -5.35 -18.22
N TYR A 307 10.75 -6.55 -18.65
CA TYR A 307 9.81 -7.61 -19.00
C TYR A 307 9.06 -8.14 -17.77
N LEU A 308 9.75 -8.36 -16.64
CA LEU A 308 9.10 -8.79 -15.41
C LEU A 308 8.12 -7.73 -14.88
N TYR A 309 8.49 -6.44 -14.98
CA TYR A 309 7.62 -5.34 -14.60
C TYR A 309 6.37 -5.27 -15.49
N GLN A 310 6.52 -5.41 -16.81
CA GLN A 310 5.40 -5.46 -17.74
C GLN A 310 4.47 -6.63 -17.43
N LEU A 311 5.01 -7.83 -17.21
CA LEU A 311 4.24 -9.02 -16.86
C LEU A 311 3.44 -8.82 -15.56
N CYS A 312 4.07 -8.35 -14.49
CA CYS A 312 3.39 -8.11 -13.22
C CYS A 312 2.34 -7.00 -13.33
N SER A 313 2.61 -5.95 -14.09
CA SER A 313 1.64 -4.87 -14.34
C SER A 313 0.42 -5.36 -15.13
N PHE A 314 0.61 -6.28 -16.07
CA PHE A 314 -0.47 -6.91 -16.82
C PHE A 314 -1.34 -7.78 -15.90
N ILE A 315 -0.72 -8.60 -15.05
CA ILE A 315 -1.43 -9.40 -14.05
C ILE A 315 -2.20 -8.49 -13.11
N GLN A 316 -1.59 -7.40 -12.61
CA GLN A 316 -2.25 -6.45 -11.72
C GLN A 316 -3.49 -5.83 -12.35
N LYS A 317 -3.43 -5.42 -13.62
CA LYS A 317 -4.61 -4.90 -14.35
C LYS A 317 -5.74 -5.93 -14.39
N LYS A 318 -5.42 -7.18 -14.74
CA LYS A 318 -6.40 -8.28 -14.85
C LYS A 318 -7.02 -8.67 -13.50
N VAL A 319 -6.24 -8.63 -12.43
CA VAL A 319 -6.72 -8.87 -11.07
C VAL A 319 -7.62 -7.70 -10.64
N SER A 320 -7.18 -6.45 -10.83
CA SER A 320 -7.95 -5.27 -10.42
C SER A 320 -9.30 -5.15 -11.14
N SER A 321 -9.40 -5.56 -12.41
CA SER A 321 -10.66 -5.52 -13.17
C SER A 321 -11.72 -6.50 -12.66
N ARG A 322 -11.32 -7.58 -11.97
CA ARG A 322 -12.26 -8.53 -11.37
C ARG A 322 -12.94 -8.00 -10.10
N TYR A 323 -12.33 -7.02 -9.43
CA TYR A 323 -12.81 -6.45 -8.17
C TYR A 323 -13.54 -5.10 -8.34
N THR A 324 -13.67 -4.61 -9.57
CA THR A 324 -14.43 -3.39 -9.90
C THR A 324 -15.85 -3.68 -10.40
N ARG A 325 -16.35 -4.91 -10.20
CA ARG A 325 -17.75 -5.25 -10.36
C ARG A 325 -18.38 -5.39 -8.99
#